data_AF-A0A956HIQ1-F1
#
_entry.id   AF-A0A956HIQ1-F1
#
_cell.length_a   1.000
_cell.length_b   1.000
_cell.length_c   1.000
_cell.angle_alpha   90.00
_cell.angle_beta   90.00
_cell.angle_gamma   90.00
#
_symmetry.space_group_name_H-M   'P 1'
#
loop_
_entity.id
_entity.type
_entity.pdbx_description
1 polymer ?
#
loop_
_entity_poly.entity_id
_entity_poly.type
_entity_poly.pdbx_seq_one_letter_code
_entity_poly.pdbx_strand_id
1 'polypeptide(L)'
;MHSRPAPARRLSRVLAPLLLALVIAPACKPKQTRDPAFQAKAARKNNPSLPKPHSIPAQPAAGVYVGAPATLLADLGELVPQVPTADRIIHDLLRRQGLTALEGVASHIDTSRPWVAAEIEREEIFYLPVRRSGLSAVEATLSRMQKVGKFGAVAVPSQVESRMPPPTQLAWLDRDGAALLLAQSEVGLATALELPAAYDKQPLWMTASREYLLRILGEDLGFTRLDVRGSGLHDLTIDAQGKLPSSDQLGEGALTGMLELAEVAAGVSTRWPGHQKFVHDTIVELKRQVDRGGFAAQMMLGKLVTQANAALRSWNGRVMLGVGPKNHVVFGLGADNVGGAKNAVVSLISTARDNLKMAQMLAGNLPKIGLRSAGPLHVLTLSDARKTLGGDIAPLLDPKGRLVVAFAFSQNLGGMIGVVGPQAEQHLKRWIARHNDVTGAQKSQGHLLALTLAADPKVLGPLLDAPDSRERTAAFLQLERVRQPTQVIVTRAGQGYHAEVRGPALHQAPAKATLNLKSAP
;
A
#
# COMPACT_ATOMS: atom_id res chain seq x y z
N MET A 1 -27.29 22.25 9.62
CA MET A 1 -25.89 21.92 9.30
C MET A 1 -25.75 20.41 9.15
N HIS A 2 -24.95 19.92 8.19
CA HIS A 2 -24.53 18.51 8.14
C HIS A 2 -23.01 18.45 8.02
N SER A 3 -22.36 17.79 8.97
CA SER A 3 -20.91 17.63 9.01
C SER A 3 -20.45 16.72 7.86
N ARG A 4 -19.87 17.31 6.81
CA ARG A 4 -19.20 16.54 5.75
C ARG A 4 -18.11 15.67 6.40
N PRO A 5 -18.12 14.33 6.23
CA PRO A 5 -17.10 13.48 6.83
C PRO A 5 -15.72 13.83 6.27
N ALA A 6 -14.74 13.97 7.17
CA ALA A 6 -13.40 14.46 6.87
C ALA A 6 -12.71 13.66 5.74
N PRO A 7 -11.89 14.30 4.89
CA PRO A 7 -11.29 13.65 3.72
C PRO A 7 -10.40 12.44 4.07
N ALA A 8 -9.83 12.40 5.28
CA ALA A 8 -9.08 11.25 5.79
C ALA A 8 -9.88 9.93 5.75
N ARG A 9 -11.20 9.96 6.05
CA ARG A 9 -12.10 8.79 5.99
C ARG A 9 -12.45 8.34 4.56
N ARG A 10 -11.93 9.02 3.52
CA ARG A 10 -12.14 8.66 2.10
C ARG A 10 -10.92 7.95 1.52
N LEU A 11 -9.72 8.50 1.73
CA LEU A 11 -8.46 7.83 1.37
C LEU A 11 -8.31 6.49 2.11
N SER A 12 -8.73 6.42 3.38
CA SER A 12 -8.74 5.16 4.12
C SER A 12 -9.60 4.07 3.48
N ARG A 13 -10.65 4.40 2.70
CA ARG A 13 -11.52 3.43 2.02
C ARG A 13 -11.01 2.92 0.68
N VAL A 14 -10.00 3.60 0.09
CA VAL A 14 -9.31 3.14 -1.12
C VAL A 14 -8.03 2.37 -0.75
N LEU A 15 -7.37 2.77 0.35
CA LEU A 15 -6.23 2.04 0.90
C LEU A 15 -6.65 0.81 1.72
N ALA A 16 -7.80 0.83 2.42
CA ALA A 16 -8.30 -0.31 3.19
C ALA A 16 -8.40 -1.60 2.37
N PRO A 17 -9.04 -1.70 1.18
CA PRO A 17 -9.08 -2.96 0.43
C PRO A 17 -7.69 -3.48 0.03
N LEU A 18 -6.75 -2.58 -0.26
CA LEU A 18 -5.39 -2.94 -0.65
C LEU A 18 -4.52 -3.36 0.54
N LEU A 19 -4.76 -2.77 1.72
CA LEU A 19 -4.21 -3.21 3.00
C LEU A 19 -4.94 -4.45 3.56
N LEU A 20 -6.19 -4.70 3.18
CA LEU A 20 -6.93 -5.92 3.49
C LEU A 20 -6.38 -7.09 2.69
N ALA A 21 -5.98 -6.90 1.43
CA ALA A 21 -5.18 -7.91 0.72
C ALA A 21 -3.88 -8.27 1.47
N LEU A 22 -3.31 -7.34 2.24
CA LEU A 22 -2.13 -7.51 3.10
C LEU A 22 -2.43 -7.94 4.56
N VAL A 23 -3.70 -8.04 4.95
CA VAL A 23 -4.17 -8.41 6.31
C VAL A 23 -5.01 -9.70 6.30
N ILE A 24 -5.57 -10.09 5.16
CA ILE A 24 -6.35 -11.33 4.95
C ILE A 24 -5.43 -12.45 4.44
N ALA A 25 -4.47 -12.14 3.57
CA ALA A 25 -3.36 -13.04 3.25
C ALA A 25 -2.16 -12.69 4.15
N PRO A 26 -1.65 -13.62 4.97
CA PRO A 26 -0.38 -13.41 5.64
C PRO A 26 0.76 -13.61 4.60
N ALA A 27 1.71 -12.67 4.52
CA ALA A 27 2.65 -12.39 3.41
C ALA A 27 4.13 -12.92 3.37
N CYS A 28 4.54 -13.85 2.47
CA CYS A 28 5.93 -14.40 2.22
C CYS A 28 7.04 -13.31 1.95
N LYS A 29 8.37 -13.49 1.75
CA LYS A 29 9.39 -14.59 1.67
C LYS A 29 10.80 -13.93 1.56
N PRO A 30 11.92 -14.52 2.05
CA PRO A 30 12.59 -15.66 1.36
C PRO A 30 13.43 -16.60 2.31
N LYS A 31 14.19 -17.64 1.93
CA LYS A 31 14.53 -18.39 0.69
C LYS A 31 14.83 -19.85 1.11
N GLN A 32 14.27 -20.88 0.49
CA GLN A 32 14.49 -22.27 0.93
C GLN A 32 14.74 -23.24 -0.23
N THR A 33 15.57 -24.25 0.00
CA THR A 33 15.91 -25.35 -0.90
C THR A 33 14.67 -26.17 -1.26
N ARG A 34 14.60 -26.73 -2.48
CA ARG A 34 13.63 -27.78 -2.81
C ARG A 34 13.94 -29.02 -1.97
N ASP A 35 13.12 -29.30 -0.97
CA ASP A 35 13.14 -30.58 -0.27
C ASP A 35 12.40 -31.63 -1.13
N PRO A 36 13.03 -32.74 -1.57
CA PRO A 36 12.39 -33.71 -2.47
C PRO A 36 11.19 -34.45 -1.87
N ALA A 37 10.95 -34.35 -0.55
CA ALA A 37 9.96 -35.13 0.18
C ALA A 37 8.49 -34.92 -0.24
N PHE A 38 8.15 -33.86 -0.98
CA PHE A 38 6.75 -33.50 -1.26
C PHE A 38 6.07 -34.26 -2.42
N GLN A 39 6.65 -35.36 -2.92
CA GLN A 39 5.95 -36.30 -3.82
C GLN A 39 5.18 -37.38 -3.04
N ALA A 40 4.17 -36.96 -2.27
CA ALA A 40 3.34 -37.83 -1.43
C ALA A 40 2.31 -38.68 -2.22
N LYS A 41 2.75 -39.34 -3.32
CA LYS A 41 2.01 -40.42 -4.02
C LYS A 41 2.50 -41.83 -3.66
N ALA A 42 3.39 -41.95 -2.67
CA ALA A 42 3.69 -43.23 -2.04
C ALA A 42 2.45 -43.79 -1.32
N ALA A 43 2.21 -45.10 -1.41
CA ALA A 43 1.03 -45.74 -0.84
C ALA A 43 1.02 -45.63 0.70
N ARG A 44 0.07 -44.86 1.25
CA ARG A 44 -0.14 -44.71 2.70
C ARG A 44 -0.54 -46.05 3.31
N LYS A 45 0.27 -46.56 4.24
CA LYS A 45 0.34 -48.00 4.53
C LYS A 45 -0.81 -48.57 5.37
N ASN A 46 -1.54 -47.71 6.09
CA ASN A 46 -2.62 -48.09 7.02
C ASN A 46 -3.77 -47.05 7.07
N ASN A 47 -3.96 -46.24 6.03
CA ASN A 47 -5.03 -45.25 6.04
C ASN A 47 -6.39 -45.97 5.96
N PRO A 48 -7.40 -45.65 6.79
CA PRO A 48 -8.75 -46.16 6.61
C PRO A 48 -9.31 -45.72 5.25
N SER A 49 -10.37 -46.36 4.77
CA SER A 49 -11.02 -45.99 3.50
C SER A 49 -11.70 -44.62 3.58
N LEU A 50 -10.92 -43.55 3.40
CA LEU A 50 -11.42 -42.21 3.13
C LEU A 50 -12.39 -42.22 1.93
N PRO A 51 -13.43 -41.38 1.92
CA PRO A 51 -14.25 -41.19 0.74
C PRO A 51 -13.42 -40.58 -0.41
N LYS A 52 -13.92 -40.73 -1.64
CA LYS A 52 -13.36 -40.03 -2.80
C LYS A 52 -13.47 -38.50 -2.58
N PRO A 53 -12.39 -37.71 -2.69
CA PRO A 53 -12.43 -36.26 -2.47
C PRO A 53 -13.27 -35.52 -3.53
N HIS A 54 -13.68 -34.30 -3.21
CA HIS A 54 -14.23 -33.32 -4.15
C HIS A 54 -13.24 -33.01 -5.29
N SER A 55 -13.77 -32.68 -6.47
CA SER A 55 -12.99 -32.15 -7.59
C SER A 55 -12.43 -30.76 -7.25
N ILE A 56 -11.14 -30.64 -6.95
CA ILE A 56 -10.52 -29.36 -6.58
C ILE A 56 -10.50 -28.39 -7.78
N PRO A 57 -11.17 -27.22 -7.71
CA PRO A 57 -11.17 -26.25 -8.80
C PRO A 57 -9.86 -25.45 -8.82
N ALA A 58 -9.36 -25.12 -10.01
CA ALA A 58 -8.18 -24.25 -10.17
C ALA A 58 -8.41 -22.81 -9.66
N GLN A 59 -9.68 -22.39 -9.56
CA GLN A 59 -10.11 -21.10 -9.01
C GLN A 59 -11.40 -21.30 -8.19
N PRO A 60 -11.31 -21.65 -6.89
CA PRO A 60 -12.47 -21.77 -6.01
C PRO A 60 -13.19 -20.44 -5.80
N ALA A 61 -14.33 -20.46 -5.09
CA ALA A 61 -15.02 -19.24 -4.64
C ALA A 61 -14.14 -18.44 -3.68
N ALA A 62 -13.40 -19.13 -2.81
CA ALA A 62 -12.33 -18.56 -2.01
C ALA A 62 -11.20 -19.57 -1.79
N GLY A 63 -9.98 -19.09 -1.61
CA GLY A 63 -8.87 -19.93 -1.20
C GLY A 63 -7.59 -19.15 -0.94
N VAL A 64 -6.71 -19.74 -0.15
CA VAL A 64 -5.38 -19.21 0.19
C VAL A 64 -4.38 -20.36 0.28
N TYR A 65 -3.20 -20.16 -0.30
CA TYR A 65 -2.04 -21.03 -0.21
C TYR A 65 -0.82 -20.19 0.20
N VAL A 66 -0.15 -20.67 1.24
CA VAL A 66 0.96 -19.99 1.91
C VAL A 66 2.10 -20.99 2.04
N GLY A 67 3.13 -20.88 1.19
CA GLY A 67 4.19 -21.88 1.12
C GLY A 67 5.20 -21.88 2.27
N ALA A 68 5.41 -20.74 2.94
CA ALA A 68 6.41 -20.60 4.00
C ALA A 68 5.95 -19.66 5.15
N PRO A 69 5.01 -20.10 6.02
CA PRO A 69 4.35 -19.23 7.00
C PRO A 69 5.26 -18.51 8.02
N ALA A 70 6.44 -19.04 8.34
CA ALA A 70 7.35 -18.44 9.32
C ALA A 70 8.04 -17.17 8.78
N THR A 71 8.69 -17.28 7.62
CA THR A 71 9.30 -16.16 6.89
C THR A 71 8.28 -15.06 6.62
N LEU A 72 7.07 -15.49 6.29
CA LEU A 72 5.91 -14.70 5.95
C LEU A 72 5.40 -13.79 7.10
N LEU A 73 5.58 -14.18 8.36
CA LEU A 73 5.31 -13.30 9.49
C LEU A 73 6.50 -12.41 9.86
N ALA A 74 7.71 -12.73 9.37
CA ALA A 74 8.88 -11.87 9.48
C ALA A 74 8.85 -10.73 8.46
N ASP A 75 8.62 -11.01 7.17
CA ASP A 75 8.47 -10.00 6.10
C ASP A 75 7.32 -9.02 6.40
N LEU A 76 6.21 -9.49 6.98
CA LEU A 76 5.11 -8.62 7.41
C LEU A 76 5.55 -7.64 8.52
N GLY A 77 6.53 -8.02 9.35
CA GLY A 77 7.17 -7.17 10.35
C GLY A 77 8.07 -6.08 9.76
N GLU A 78 8.43 -6.19 8.48
CA GLU A 78 9.01 -5.09 7.73
C GLU A 78 7.95 -4.13 7.19
N LEU A 79 6.65 -4.44 7.20
CA LEU A 79 5.61 -3.57 6.63
C LEU A 79 4.69 -2.92 7.68
N VAL A 80 4.36 -3.59 8.79
CA VAL A 80 3.43 -3.07 9.82
C VAL A 80 4.09 -2.90 11.20
N PRO A 81 3.67 -1.91 12.03
CA PRO A 81 4.28 -1.64 13.34
C PRO A 81 4.23 -2.82 14.33
N GLN A 82 3.24 -3.70 14.19
CA GLN A 82 3.05 -4.89 15.01
C GLN A 82 2.51 -6.03 14.15
N VAL A 83 3.10 -7.22 14.25
CA VAL A 83 2.62 -8.43 13.59
C VAL A 83 1.98 -9.36 14.62
N PRO A 84 0.77 -9.90 14.39
CA PRO A 84 0.26 -11.01 15.18
C PRO A 84 1.17 -12.25 15.08
N THR A 85 1.48 -12.88 16.20
CA THR A 85 2.23 -14.16 16.20
C THR A 85 1.46 -15.25 15.45
N ALA A 86 2.16 -16.24 14.91
CA ALA A 86 1.54 -17.37 14.21
C ALA A 86 0.43 -18.03 15.04
N ASP A 87 0.74 -18.35 16.29
CA ASP A 87 -0.17 -18.92 17.28
C ASP A 87 -1.43 -18.04 17.46
N ARG A 88 -1.28 -16.71 17.46
CA ARG A 88 -2.42 -15.77 17.52
C ARG A 88 -3.24 -15.77 16.23
N ILE A 89 -2.61 -15.86 15.06
CA ILE A 89 -3.33 -15.94 13.77
C ILE A 89 -4.15 -17.23 13.69
N ILE A 90 -3.58 -18.36 14.12
CA ILE A 90 -4.32 -19.62 14.19
C ILE A 90 -5.43 -19.56 15.27
N HIS A 91 -5.18 -18.93 16.41
CA HIS A 91 -6.21 -18.72 17.44
C HIS A 91 -7.37 -17.84 16.93
N ASP A 92 -7.08 -16.69 16.33
CA ASP A 92 -8.08 -15.79 15.74
C ASP A 92 -8.83 -16.47 14.56
N LEU A 93 -8.16 -17.35 13.80
CA LEU A 93 -8.79 -18.18 12.76
C LEU A 93 -9.75 -19.22 13.34
N LEU A 94 -9.29 -20.07 14.27
CA LEU A 94 -10.11 -21.10 14.92
C LEU A 94 -11.32 -20.47 15.62
N ARG A 95 -11.12 -19.34 16.30
CA ARG A 95 -12.18 -18.59 16.97
C ARG A 95 -13.21 -18.00 16.00
N ARG A 96 -12.80 -17.49 14.85
CA ARG A 96 -13.73 -17.05 13.77
C ARG A 96 -14.58 -18.19 13.23
N GLN A 97 -14.04 -19.41 13.20
CA GLN A 97 -14.76 -20.63 12.85
C GLN A 97 -15.58 -21.23 14.01
N GLY A 98 -15.59 -20.59 15.19
CA GLY A 98 -16.29 -21.07 16.39
C GLY A 98 -15.60 -22.25 17.10
N LEU A 99 -14.40 -22.64 16.66
CA LEU A 99 -13.67 -23.84 17.07
C LEU A 99 -12.82 -23.59 18.33
N THR A 100 -13.41 -22.95 19.34
CA THR A 100 -12.72 -22.59 20.60
C THR A 100 -12.11 -23.82 21.30
N ALA A 101 -12.75 -24.98 21.16
CA ALA A 101 -12.27 -26.28 21.64
C ALA A 101 -10.93 -26.75 21.02
N LEU A 102 -10.42 -26.08 19.99
CA LEU A 102 -9.12 -26.35 19.36
C LEU A 102 -8.05 -25.28 19.64
N GLU A 103 -8.32 -24.21 20.40
CA GLU A 103 -7.39 -23.09 20.59
C GLU A 103 -5.99 -23.52 21.10
N GLY A 104 -5.92 -24.53 21.96
CA GLY A 104 -4.65 -25.10 22.45
C GLY A 104 -3.75 -25.71 21.36
N VAL A 105 -4.32 -26.11 20.22
CA VAL A 105 -3.60 -26.68 19.07
C VAL A 105 -2.78 -25.62 18.33
N ALA A 106 -3.11 -24.34 18.46
CA ALA A 106 -2.44 -23.25 17.74
C ALA A 106 -0.91 -23.26 17.91
N SER A 107 -0.43 -23.50 19.13
CA SER A 107 1.00 -23.57 19.46
C SER A 107 1.76 -24.76 18.84
N HIS A 108 1.04 -25.76 18.33
CA HIS A 108 1.59 -26.96 17.70
C HIS A 108 1.58 -26.89 16.17
N ILE A 109 0.98 -25.87 15.56
CA ILE A 109 0.97 -25.69 14.11
C ILE A 109 2.38 -25.37 13.61
N ASP A 110 2.79 -26.03 12.53
CA ASP A 110 4.10 -25.88 11.92
C ASP A 110 4.08 -24.73 10.91
N THR A 111 4.80 -23.65 11.22
CA THR A 111 4.97 -22.47 10.38
C THR A 111 6.06 -22.65 9.32
N SER A 112 6.85 -23.72 9.36
CA SER A 112 7.88 -24.01 8.36
C SER A 112 7.33 -24.76 7.12
N ARG A 113 6.05 -25.17 7.16
CA ARG A 113 5.39 -25.99 6.13
C ARG A 113 4.17 -25.28 5.53
N PRO A 114 3.75 -25.60 4.30
CA PRO A 114 2.66 -24.87 3.64
C PRO A 114 1.31 -24.93 4.37
N TRP A 115 0.66 -23.78 4.53
CA TRP A 115 -0.72 -23.65 5.01
C TRP A 115 -1.67 -23.47 3.83
N VAL A 116 -2.82 -24.13 3.86
CA VAL A 116 -3.81 -24.06 2.78
C VAL A 116 -5.23 -24.03 3.31
N ALA A 117 -6.08 -23.21 2.72
CA ALA A 117 -7.53 -23.25 2.92
C ALA A 117 -8.28 -22.95 1.62
N ALA A 118 -9.47 -23.53 1.43
CA ALA A 118 -10.31 -23.27 0.26
C ALA A 118 -11.81 -23.48 0.57
N GLU A 119 -12.67 -22.71 -0.10
CA GLU A 119 -14.11 -22.99 -0.19
C GLU A 119 -14.38 -23.83 -1.45
N ILE A 120 -14.76 -25.10 -1.26
CA ILE A 120 -15.06 -26.09 -2.31
C ILE A 120 -16.43 -26.69 -1.99
N GLU A 121 -17.34 -26.76 -2.98
CA GLU A 121 -18.74 -27.18 -2.76
C GLU A 121 -19.48 -26.45 -1.61
N ARG A 122 -19.09 -25.19 -1.33
CA ARG A 122 -19.54 -24.34 -0.20
C ARG A 122 -19.05 -24.77 1.19
N GLU A 123 -18.15 -25.75 1.26
CA GLU A 123 -17.49 -26.20 2.47
C GLU A 123 -16.13 -25.48 2.63
N GLU A 124 -15.84 -24.90 3.80
CA GLU A 124 -14.51 -24.36 4.11
C GLU A 124 -13.59 -25.47 4.63
N ILE A 125 -12.57 -25.78 3.84
CA ILE A 125 -11.64 -26.90 4.05
C ILE A 125 -10.24 -26.36 4.33
N PHE A 126 -9.58 -26.86 5.38
CA PHE A 126 -8.26 -26.40 5.84
C PHE A 126 -7.25 -27.55 5.93
N TYR A 127 -6.01 -27.27 5.53
CA TYR A 127 -4.82 -28.09 5.76
C TYR A 127 -3.83 -27.30 6.62
N LEU A 128 -3.68 -27.71 7.89
CA LEU A 128 -2.79 -27.08 8.87
C LEU A 128 -1.70 -28.07 9.31
N PRO A 129 -0.45 -27.97 8.81
CA PRO A 129 0.69 -28.73 9.30
C PRO A 129 0.84 -28.70 10.82
N VAL A 130 1.13 -29.84 11.43
CA VAL A 130 1.44 -29.96 12.86
C VAL A 130 2.89 -30.35 13.04
N ARG A 131 3.61 -29.70 13.96
CA ARG A 131 5.00 -30.06 14.29
C ARG A 131 5.02 -31.48 14.85
N ARG A 132 5.96 -32.33 14.41
CA ARG A 132 5.97 -33.76 14.83
C ARG A 132 6.02 -33.96 16.35
N SER A 133 6.65 -33.04 17.08
CA SER A 133 6.67 -33.01 18.56
C SER A 133 5.33 -32.64 19.21
N GLY A 134 4.43 -31.96 18.49
CA GLY A 134 3.09 -31.58 18.98
C GLY A 134 2.00 -32.61 18.69
N LEU A 135 2.25 -33.62 17.86
CA LEU A 135 1.22 -34.57 17.40
C LEU A 135 0.46 -35.24 18.54
N SER A 136 1.15 -35.71 19.59
CA SER A 136 0.52 -36.35 20.75
C SER A 136 -0.35 -35.40 21.57
N ALA A 137 -0.04 -34.10 21.59
CA ALA A 137 -0.84 -33.10 22.30
C ALA A 137 -2.11 -32.70 21.50
N VAL A 138 -2.00 -32.62 20.17
CA VAL A 138 -3.16 -32.47 19.28
C VAL A 138 -4.05 -33.70 19.34
N GLU A 139 -3.48 -34.90 19.29
CA GLU A 139 -4.20 -36.17 19.49
C GLU A 139 -4.92 -36.20 20.84
N ALA A 140 -4.23 -35.87 21.94
CA ALA A 140 -4.84 -35.83 23.27
C ALA A 140 -5.99 -34.82 23.36
N THR A 141 -5.93 -33.71 22.62
CA THR A 141 -7.01 -32.72 22.52
C THR A 141 -8.21 -33.29 21.76
N LEU A 142 -8.00 -33.85 20.56
CA LEU A 142 -9.06 -34.46 19.75
C LEU A 142 -9.67 -35.70 20.40
N SER A 143 -8.90 -36.48 21.18
CA SER A 143 -9.35 -37.72 21.82
C SER A 143 -10.52 -37.55 22.80
N ARG A 144 -10.75 -36.32 23.27
CA ARG A 144 -11.83 -35.93 24.19
C ARG A 144 -13.13 -35.58 23.46
N MET A 145 -13.10 -35.48 22.13
CA MET A 145 -14.23 -35.08 21.29
C MET A 145 -14.99 -36.31 20.77
N GLN A 146 -16.25 -36.11 20.38
CA GLN A 146 -17.06 -37.20 19.82
C GLN A 146 -16.48 -37.66 18.47
N LYS A 147 -16.10 -38.94 18.39
CA LYS A 147 -15.67 -39.54 17.11
C LYS A 147 -16.83 -39.59 16.12
N VAL A 148 -16.55 -39.23 14.88
CA VAL A 148 -17.48 -39.24 13.75
C VAL A 148 -16.83 -40.00 12.60
N GLY A 149 -17.64 -40.73 11.83
CA GLY A 149 -17.18 -41.40 10.63
C GLY A 149 -16.36 -42.66 10.88
N LYS A 150 -15.80 -43.22 9.80
CA LYS A 150 -15.10 -44.53 9.83
C LYS A 150 -13.58 -44.43 9.98
N PHE A 151 -13.01 -43.23 9.86
CA PHE A 151 -11.55 -43.03 9.83
C PHE A 151 -10.98 -42.25 11.03
N GLY A 152 -11.80 -42.02 12.06
CA GLY A 152 -11.34 -41.36 13.30
C GLY A 152 -11.28 -39.84 13.23
N ALA A 153 -12.11 -39.22 12.39
CA ALA A 153 -12.45 -37.81 12.56
C ALA A 153 -13.24 -37.60 13.88
N VAL A 154 -13.32 -36.36 14.34
CA VAL A 154 -14.11 -35.96 15.51
C VAL A 154 -14.95 -34.73 15.20
N ALA A 155 -16.15 -34.65 15.78
CA ALA A 155 -16.95 -33.43 15.77
C ALA A 155 -16.33 -32.42 16.76
N VAL A 156 -16.00 -31.23 16.26
CA VAL A 156 -15.53 -30.11 17.08
C VAL A 156 -16.75 -29.36 17.62
N PRO A 157 -16.93 -29.22 18.96
CA PRO A 157 -18.00 -28.41 19.51
C PRO A 157 -17.81 -26.94 19.09
N SER A 158 -18.80 -26.38 18.38
CA SER A 158 -18.83 -24.96 18.04
C SER A 158 -19.56 -24.17 19.12
N GLN A 159 -18.97 -23.07 19.59
CA GLN A 159 -19.55 -22.20 20.63
C GLN A 159 -20.15 -20.89 20.08
N VAL A 160 -20.55 -20.88 18.80
CA VAL A 160 -21.22 -19.69 18.21
C VAL A 160 -22.67 -19.64 18.68
N GLU A 161 -22.99 -18.69 19.56
CA GLU A 161 -24.37 -18.32 19.91
C GLU A 161 -25.08 -17.71 18.68
N SER A 162 -25.75 -18.55 17.91
CA SER A 162 -26.50 -18.19 16.71
C SER A 162 -27.92 -18.73 16.77
N ARG A 163 -28.86 -18.06 16.08
CA ARG A 163 -30.27 -18.47 15.98
C ARG A 163 -30.49 -19.72 15.13
N MET A 164 -29.45 -20.21 14.45
CA MET A 164 -29.39 -21.54 13.84
C MET A 164 -28.09 -22.20 14.29
N PRO A 165 -28.08 -23.51 14.58
CA PRO A 165 -26.85 -24.22 14.91
C PRO A 165 -25.89 -24.12 13.71
N PRO A 166 -24.61 -23.78 13.92
CA PRO A 166 -23.61 -23.80 12.86
C PRO A 166 -23.43 -25.23 12.32
N PRO A 167 -22.97 -25.41 11.07
CA PRO A 167 -22.63 -26.72 10.55
C PRO A 167 -21.58 -27.39 11.45
N THR A 168 -21.69 -28.70 11.65
CA THR A 168 -20.77 -29.45 12.51
C THR A 168 -19.41 -29.53 11.85
N GLN A 169 -18.44 -28.76 12.33
CA GLN A 169 -17.06 -28.88 11.86
C GLN A 169 -16.47 -30.20 12.35
N LEU A 170 -15.86 -30.95 11.43
CA LEU A 170 -15.07 -32.14 11.69
C LEU A 170 -13.58 -31.78 11.71
N ALA A 171 -12.84 -32.39 12.64
CA ALA A 171 -11.39 -32.35 12.69
C ALA A 171 -10.82 -33.76 12.55
N TRP A 172 -9.70 -33.90 11.83
CA TRP A 172 -8.95 -35.15 11.74
C TRP A 172 -7.45 -34.89 11.74
N LEU A 173 -6.68 -35.75 12.40
CA LEU A 173 -5.22 -35.66 12.50
C LEU A 173 -4.58 -36.72 11.59
N ASP A 174 -4.11 -36.30 10.43
CA ASP A 174 -3.25 -37.10 9.56
C ASP A 174 -1.88 -37.25 10.25
N ARG A 175 -1.63 -38.42 10.86
CA ARG A 175 -0.35 -38.71 11.54
C ARG A 175 0.80 -38.89 10.55
N ASP A 176 0.55 -39.51 9.41
CA ASP A 176 1.55 -39.80 8.37
C ASP A 176 2.04 -38.49 7.74
N GLY A 177 1.08 -37.64 7.32
CA GLY A 177 1.33 -36.30 6.81
C GLY A 177 1.64 -35.26 7.89
N ALA A 178 1.51 -35.60 9.17
CA ALA A 178 1.63 -34.71 10.32
C ALA A 178 0.85 -33.39 10.12
N ALA A 179 -0.48 -33.47 9.97
CA ALA A 179 -1.34 -32.32 9.70
C ALA A 179 -2.71 -32.46 10.37
N LEU A 180 -3.22 -31.34 10.90
CA LEU A 180 -4.62 -31.18 11.30
C LEU A 180 -5.41 -30.75 10.07
N LEU A 181 -6.45 -31.50 9.75
CA LEU A 181 -7.40 -31.19 8.70
C LEU A 181 -8.73 -30.76 9.35
N LEU A 182 -9.34 -29.70 8.82
CA LEU A 182 -10.65 -29.21 9.27
C LEU A 182 -11.57 -29.09 8.06
N ALA A 183 -12.80 -29.58 8.20
CA ALA A 183 -13.84 -29.52 7.16
C ALA A 183 -15.23 -29.65 7.82
N GLN A 184 -16.31 -29.68 7.05
CA GLN A 184 -17.68 -29.98 7.54
C GLN A 184 -18.12 -31.42 7.20
N SER A 185 -17.43 -32.10 6.29
CA SER A 185 -17.76 -33.45 5.84
C SER A 185 -16.55 -34.40 5.81
N GLU A 186 -16.82 -35.71 5.80
CA GLU A 186 -15.79 -36.73 5.55
C GLU A 186 -15.10 -36.53 4.19
N VAL A 187 -15.82 -35.98 3.20
CA VAL A 187 -15.33 -35.74 1.83
C VAL A 187 -14.39 -34.53 1.81
N GLY A 188 -14.73 -33.45 2.51
CA GLY A 188 -13.85 -32.29 2.66
C GLY A 188 -12.55 -32.64 3.41
N LEU A 189 -12.62 -33.48 4.45
CA LEU A 189 -11.42 -33.99 5.13
C LEU A 189 -10.53 -34.83 4.20
N ALA A 190 -11.09 -35.62 3.29
CA ALA A 190 -10.31 -36.32 2.26
C ALA A 190 -9.70 -35.33 1.25
N THR A 191 -10.46 -34.31 0.82
CA THR A 191 -10.00 -33.24 -0.08
C THR A 191 -8.87 -32.41 0.52
N ALA A 192 -8.88 -32.16 1.83
CA ALA A 192 -7.86 -31.40 2.55
C ALA A 192 -6.44 -31.95 2.33
N LEU A 193 -6.28 -33.26 2.15
CA LEU A 193 -4.99 -33.91 1.85
C LEU A 193 -4.41 -33.52 0.48
N GLU A 194 -5.25 -33.18 -0.49
CA GLU A 194 -4.84 -32.89 -1.87
C GLU A 194 -4.65 -31.38 -2.13
N LEU A 195 -5.23 -30.51 -1.29
CA LEU A 195 -5.11 -29.04 -1.42
C LEU A 195 -3.66 -28.53 -1.56
N PRO A 196 -2.66 -29.03 -0.80
CA PRO A 196 -1.27 -28.57 -0.97
C PRO A 196 -0.70 -28.89 -2.35
N ALA A 197 -0.93 -30.10 -2.86
CA ALA A 197 -0.45 -30.50 -4.19
C ALA A 197 -1.20 -29.79 -5.32
N ALA A 198 -2.48 -29.47 -5.12
CA ALA A 198 -3.28 -28.67 -6.04
C ALA A 198 -2.78 -27.21 -6.13
N TYR A 199 -2.64 -26.52 -4.99
CA TYR A 199 -2.37 -25.08 -4.96
C TYR A 199 -0.90 -24.67 -4.80
N ASP A 200 0.04 -25.59 -4.57
CA ASP A 200 1.48 -25.31 -4.71
C ASP A 200 1.86 -25.06 -6.17
N LYS A 201 1.62 -23.82 -6.60
CA LYS A 201 1.88 -23.27 -7.95
C LYS A 201 2.55 -21.90 -7.87
N GLN A 202 2.32 -21.18 -6.77
CA GLN A 202 3.00 -19.94 -6.38
C GLN A 202 3.26 -19.96 -4.87
N PRO A 203 4.39 -19.39 -4.37
CA PRO A 203 4.69 -19.36 -2.93
C PRO A 203 3.67 -18.62 -2.07
N LEU A 204 2.97 -17.66 -2.66
CA LEU A 204 1.74 -17.09 -2.16
C LEU A 204 0.68 -17.10 -3.27
N TRP A 205 -0.51 -17.57 -2.94
CA TRP A 205 -1.70 -17.43 -3.77
C TRP A 205 -2.92 -17.19 -2.86
N MET A 206 -3.80 -16.28 -3.26
CA MET A 206 -5.12 -16.10 -2.67
C MET A 206 -6.13 -15.79 -3.79
N THR A 207 -7.37 -16.22 -3.62
CA THR A 207 -8.48 -15.85 -4.49
C THR A 207 -9.76 -15.70 -3.65
N ALA A 208 -10.64 -14.76 -3.98
CA ALA A 208 -11.91 -14.54 -3.28
C ALA A 208 -12.96 -13.92 -4.21
N SER A 209 -14.19 -14.45 -4.20
CA SER A 209 -15.35 -13.86 -4.88
C SER A 209 -15.98 -12.74 -4.05
N ARG A 210 -16.86 -11.96 -4.68
CA ARG A 210 -17.64 -10.91 -3.99
C ARG A 210 -18.45 -11.45 -2.82
N GLU A 211 -19.05 -12.64 -2.97
CA GLU A 211 -19.89 -13.27 -1.96
C GLU A 211 -19.06 -13.64 -0.72
N TYR A 212 -17.83 -14.14 -0.92
CA TYR A 212 -16.89 -14.41 0.17
C TYR A 212 -16.39 -13.13 0.85
N LEU A 213 -16.00 -12.13 0.05
CA LEU A 213 -15.56 -10.83 0.58
C LEU A 213 -16.67 -10.14 1.39
N LEU A 214 -17.91 -10.16 0.92
CA LEU A 214 -19.08 -9.70 1.68
C LEU A 214 -19.27 -10.48 2.98
N ARG A 215 -19.13 -11.81 2.95
CA ARG A 215 -19.28 -12.70 4.12
C ARG A 215 -18.24 -12.42 5.21
N ILE A 216 -16.98 -12.18 4.85
CA ILE A 216 -15.89 -11.98 5.83
C ILE A 216 -15.67 -10.52 6.26
N LEU A 217 -16.14 -9.53 5.47
CA LEU A 217 -15.91 -8.10 5.73
C LEU A 217 -17.15 -7.32 6.16
N GLY A 218 -18.35 -7.74 5.75
CA GLY A 218 -19.59 -6.99 5.96
C GLY A 218 -19.75 -5.70 5.13
N GLU A 219 -18.74 -5.28 4.35
CA GLU A 219 -18.80 -4.16 3.40
C GLU A 219 -18.58 -4.64 1.95
N ASP A 220 -19.33 -4.08 0.99
CA ASP A 220 -19.13 -4.33 -0.44
C ASP A 220 -17.91 -3.55 -0.97
N LEU A 221 -16.83 -4.26 -1.26
CA LEU A 221 -15.63 -3.68 -1.87
C LEU A 221 -15.79 -3.34 -3.37
N GLY A 222 -16.96 -3.57 -3.97
CA GLY A 222 -17.23 -3.29 -5.39
C GLY A 222 -16.53 -4.23 -6.38
N PHE A 223 -15.74 -5.18 -5.87
CA PHE A 223 -15.04 -6.19 -6.66
C PHE A 223 -15.90 -7.45 -6.85
N THR A 224 -15.91 -7.99 -8.06
CA THR A 224 -16.49 -9.31 -8.38
C THR A 224 -15.56 -10.45 -7.98
N ARG A 225 -14.24 -10.23 -8.12
CA ARG A 225 -13.18 -11.18 -7.75
C ARG A 225 -11.92 -10.43 -7.34
N LEU A 226 -11.24 -10.92 -6.33
CA LEU A 226 -9.89 -10.55 -5.93
C LEU A 226 -8.97 -11.76 -6.09
N ASP A 227 -7.87 -11.61 -6.80
CA ASP A 227 -6.79 -12.60 -6.94
C ASP A 227 -5.48 -11.96 -6.46
N VAL A 228 -4.70 -12.67 -5.64
CA VAL A 228 -3.36 -12.23 -5.19
C VAL A 228 -2.38 -13.37 -5.44
N ARG A 229 -1.23 -13.07 -6.05
CA ARG A 229 -0.20 -14.05 -6.44
C ARG A 229 1.18 -13.42 -6.30
N GLY A 230 2.17 -14.18 -5.85
CA GLY A 230 3.52 -13.64 -5.74
C GLY A 230 4.53 -14.61 -5.13
N SER A 231 5.80 -14.24 -5.16
CA SER A 231 6.80 -14.97 -4.36
C SER A 231 6.79 -14.52 -2.89
N GLY A 232 6.42 -13.27 -2.59
CA GLY A 232 6.29 -12.70 -1.24
C GLY A 232 5.71 -11.28 -1.22
N LEU A 233 5.54 -10.64 -0.06
CA LEU A 233 5.09 -9.24 0.12
C LEU A 233 5.89 -8.25 -0.72
N HIS A 234 7.17 -8.53 -0.91
CA HIS A 234 8.10 -7.74 -1.72
C HIS A 234 8.03 -8.04 -3.23
N ASP A 235 7.11 -8.91 -3.65
CA ASP A 235 6.86 -9.36 -5.02
C ASP A 235 5.42 -9.90 -5.13
N LEU A 236 4.43 -9.00 -5.18
CA LEU A 236 3.00 -9.33 -5.32
C LEU A 236 2.38 -8.73 -6.58
N THR A 237 1.53 -9.53 -7.21
CA THR A 237 0.45 -9.09 -8.11
C THR A 237 -0.89 -9.22 -7.40
N ILE A 238 -1.71 -8.19 -7.46
CA ILE A 238 -3.09 -8.14 -6.96
C ILE A 238 -4.00 -7.75 -8.13
N ASP A 239 -4.78 -8.70 -8.65
CA ASP A 239 -5.77 -8.48 -9.70
C ASP A 239 -7.17 -8.37 -9.06
N ALA A 240 -7.80 -7.19 -9.18
CA ALA A 240 -9.11 -6.91 -8.60
C ALA A 240 -10.13 -6.56 -9.69
N GLN A 241 -11.01 -7.51 -10.01
CA GLN A 241 -12.05 -7.36 -11.02
C GLN A 241 -13.25 -6.61 -10.45
N GLY A 242 -13.86 -5.70 -11.21
CA GLY A 242 -15.00 -4.89 -10.78
C GLY A 242 -14.62 -3.45 -10.43
N LYS A 243 -15.60 -2.67 -9.97
CA LYS A 243 -15.48 -1.21 -9.84
C LYS A 243 -15.20 -0.80 -8.40
N LEU A 244 -13.97 -0.36 -8.12
CA LEU A 244 -13.57 0.29 -6.87
C LEU A 244 -14.65 1.32 -6.43
N PRO A 245 -15.15 1.25 -5.19
CA PRO A 245 -15.93 2.34 -4.60
C PRO A 245 -15.11 3.63 -4.66
N SER A 246 -15.63 4.65 -5.36
CA SER A 246 -14.91 5.88 -5.75
C SER A 246 -13.82 5.78 -6.84
N SER A 247 -13.81 4.75 -7.69
CA SER A 247 -12.91 4.64 -8.86
C SER A 247 -12.87 5.89 -9.75
N ASP A 248 -14.01 6.58 -9.85
CA ASP A 248 -14.20 7.78 -10.67
C ASP A 248 -13.42 8.99 -10.09
N GLN A 249 -12.71 8.79 -8.97
CA GLN A 249 -11.83 9.72 -8.28
C GLN A 249 -10.33 9.39 -8.48
N LEU A 250 -9.97 8.36 -9.27
CA LEU A 250 -8.59 8.04 -9.65
C LEU A 250 -8.39 8.22 -11.16
N GLY A 251 -7.64 9.26 -11.54
CA GLY A 251 -7.21 9.48 -12.93
C GLY A 251 -5.85 8.86 -13.24
N GLU A 252 -5.63 8.55 -14.52
CA GLU A 252 -4.36 8.02 -15.02
C GLU A 252 -3.28 9.12 -15.08
N GLY A 253 -2.06 8.77 -14.67
CA GLY A 253 -0.87 9.62 -14.71
C GLY A 253 -0.19 9.85 -13.36
N ALA A 254 -0.05 8.85 -12.49
CA ALA A 254 0.79 8.98 -11.29
C ALA A 254 2.25 9.33 -11.67
N LEU A 255 2.87 10.26 -10.93
CA LEU A 255 4.24 10.73 -11.11
C LEU A 255 5.24 9.75 -10.46
N THR A 256 5.18 8.48 -10.88
CA THR A 256 5.79 7.35 -10.15
C THR A 256 7.29 7.53 -9.92
N GLY A 257 8.05 7.95 -10.93
CA GLY A 257 9.49 8.22 -10.79
C GLY A 257 9.86 9.30 -9.76
N MET A 258 8.94 10.15 -9.31
CA MET A 258 9.18 11.08 -8.20
C MET A 258 9.16 10.40 -6.82
N LEU A 259 8.55 9.22 -6.70
CA LEU A 259 8.50 8.42 -5.47
C LEU A 259 9.69 7.45 -5.34
N GLU A 260 10.34 7.11 -6.46
CA GLU A 260 11.48 6.20 -6.51
C GLU A 260 12.78 6.83 -5.98
N LEU A 261 12.78 8.17 -5.83
CA LEU A 261 13.94 8.98 -5.47
C LEU A 261 14.51 8.62 -4.08
N ALA A 262 15.84 8.76 -3.98
CA ALA A 262 16.67 8.08 -2.98
C ALA A 262 16.42 8.46 -1.50
N GLU A 263 15.64 9.50 -1.21
CA GLU A 263 15.46 10.03 0.16
C GLU A 263 13.98 10.08 0.63
N VAL A 264 13.01 9.71 -0.23
CA VAL A 264 11.58 9.65 0.16
C VAL A 264 11.38 8.54 1.19
N ALA A 265 10.83 8.87 2.36
CA ALA A 265 10.57 7.94 3.46
C ALA A 265 9.15 7.38 3.39
N ALA A 266 8.17 8.20 3.01
CA ALA A 266 6.81 7.78 2.66
C ALA A 266 6.23 8.74 1.61
N GLY A 267 5.44 8.24 0.65
CA GLY A 267 4.84 9.10 -0.35
C GLY A 267 3.74 8.43 -1.19
N VAL A 268 2.94 9.28 -1.83
CA VAL A 268 1.81 8.93 -2.70
C VAL A 268 1.80 9.81 -3.95
N SER A 269 1.39 9.26 -5.09
CA SER A 269 1.12 10.01 -6.32
C SER A 269 -0.06 9.45 -7.09
N THR A 270 -0.87 10.34 -7.67
CA THR A 270 -2.06 10.01 -8.48
C THR A 270 -2.43 11.25 -9.32
N ARG A 271 -3.46 11.16 -10.17
CA ARG A 271 -4.07 12.34 -10.80
C ARG A 271 -5.38 12.69 -10.10
N TRP A 272 -5.42 13.86 -9.47
CA TRP A 272 -6.62 14.38 -8.79
C TRP A 272 -7.66 14.83 -9.84
N PRO A 273 -8.83 14.16 -9.99
CA PRO A 273 -9.74 14.48 -11.08
C PRO A 273 -10.43 15.83 -10.92
N GLY A 274 -10.62 16.28 -9.67
CA GLY A 274 -11.19 17.59 -9.35
C GLY A 274 -10.34 18.80 -9.76
N HIS A 275 -9.11 18.60 -10.26
CA HIS A 275 -8.18 19.69 -10.60
C HIS A 275 -8.78 20.74 -11.54
N GLN A 276 -9.50 20.35 -12.60
CA GLN A 276 -10.05 21.31 -13.57
C GLN A 276 -11.07 22.26 -12.91
N LYS A 277 -11.97 21.71 -12.07
CA LYS A 277 -12.93 22.51 -11.31
C LYS A 277 -12.22 23.36 -10.25
N PHE A 278 -11.27 22.81 -9.50
CA PHE A 278 -10.51 23.55 -8.51
C PHE A 278 -9.76 24.74 -9.15
N VAL A 279 -9.11 24.53 -10.30
CA VAL A 279 -8.43 25.59 -11.08
C VAL A 279 -9.43 26.64 -11.55
N HIS A 280 -10.57 26.24 -12.12
CA HIS A 280 -11.62 27.17 -12.55
C HIS A 280 -12.16 28.02 -11.38
N ASP A 281 -12.61 27.38 -10.30
CA ASP A 281 -13.18 28.03 -9.11
C ASP A 281 -12.16 29.00 -8.48
N THR A 282 -10.89 28.60 -8.40
CA THR A 282 -9.80 29.45 -7.87
C THR A 282 -9.53 30.67 -8.76
N ILE A 283 -9.54 30.52 -10.09
CA ILE A 283 -9.35 31.64 -11.03
C ILE A 283 -10.53 32.62 -10.94
N VAL A 284 -11.76 32.12 -10.81
CA VAL A 284 -12.96 32.96 -10.64
C VAL A 284 -12.88 33.74 -9.33
N GLU A 285 -12.49 33.09 -8.22
CA GLU A 285 -12.38 33.75 -6.93
C GLU A 285 -11.27 34.81 -6.89
N LEU A 286 -10.08 34.50 -7.43
CA LEU A 286 -8.96 35.44 -7.50
C LEU A 286 -9.31 36.71 -8.29
N LYS A 287 -10.04 36.58 -9.41
CA LYS A 287 -10.58 37.73 -10.15
C LYS A 287 -11.56 38.52 -9.29
N ARG A 288 -12.59 37.84 -8.76
CA ARG A 288 -13.65 38.44 -7.93
C ARG A 288 -13.10 39.23 -6.73
N GLN A 289 -12.00 38.78 -6.12
CA GLN A 289 -11.34 39.50 -5.03
C GLN A 289 -10.63 40.77 -5.50
N VAL A 290 -9.94 40.74 -6.65
CA VAL A 290 -9.26 41.91 -7.21
C VAL A 290 -10.27 42.94 -7.75
N ASP A 291 -11.33 42.50 -8.42
CA ASP A 291 -12.38 43.39 -8.94
C ASP A 291 -13.15 44.11 -7.82
N ARG A 292 -13.29 43.48 -6.65
CA ARG A 292 -13.86 44.10 -5.43
C ARG A 292 -12.93 45.09 -4.74
N GLY A 293 -11.62 45.04 -5.01
CA GLY A 293 -10.63 45.95 -4.40
C GLY A 293 -10.54 47.32 -5.07
N GLY A 294 -11.35 47.57 -6.11
CA GLY A 294 -11.34 48.83 -6.86
C GLY A 294 -10.09 49.04 -7.72
N PHE A 295 -10.00 50.21 -8.36
CA PHE A 295 -8.99 50.53 -9.37
C PHE A 295 -7.54 50.29 -8.91
N ALA A 296 -7.20 50.67 -7.67
CA ALA A 296 -5.86 50.47 -7.13
C ALA A 296 -5.50 48.98 -7.01
N ALA A 297 -6.43 48.14 -6.51
CA ALA A 297 -6.20 46.70 -6.44
C ALA A 297 -6.13 46.05 -7.83
N GLN A 298 -6.96 46.48 -8.77
CA GLN A 298 -6.90 46.01 -10.16
C GLN A 298 -5.54 46.33 -10.81
N MET A 299 -5.03 47.56 -10.64
CA MET A 299 -3.71 47.96 -11.15
C MET A 299 -2.56 47.19 -10.49
N MET A 300 -2.58 46.98 -9.17
CA MET A 300 -1.50 46.28 -8.46
C MET A 300 -1.56 44.75 -8.62
N LEU A 301 -2.75 44.15 -8.60
CA LEU A 301 -2.95 42.70 -8.51
C LEU A 301 -3.41 42.04 -9.81
N GLY A 302 -3.89 42.80 -10.82
CA GLY A 302 -4.34 42.24 -12.10
C GLY A 302 -3.24 41.43 -12.83
N LYS A 303 -1.99 41.90 -12.78
CA LYS A 303 -0.82 41.15 -13.27
C LYS A 303 -0.59 39.86 -12.48
N LEU A 304 -0.75 39.90 -11.16
CA LEU A 304 -0.59 38.73 -10.28
C LEU A 304 -1.65 37.66 -10.57
N VAL A 305 -2.92 38.05 -10.71
CA VAL A 305 -4.02 37.14 -11.10
C VAL A 305 -3.80 36.56 -12.49
N THR A 306 -3.27 37.34 -13.43
CA THR A 306 -2.93 36.87 -14.78
C THR A 306 -1.86 35.78 -14.75
N GLN A 307 -0.79 35.97 -13.96
CA GLN A 307 0.25 34.95 -13.79
C GLN A 307 -0.23 33.73 -12.98
N ALA A 308 -1.09 33.95 -11.98
CA ALA A 308 -1.70 32.86 -11.21
C ALA A 308 -2.58 31.97 -12.10
N ASN A 309 -3.40 32.57 -12.96
CA ASN A 309 -4.19 31.89 -13.98
C ASN A 309 -3.32 31.06 -14.93
N ALA A 310 -2.20 31.61 -15.42
CA ALA A 310 -1.26 30.88 -16.27
C ALA A 310 -0.61 29.68 -15.54
N ALA A 311 -0.16 29.88 -14.30
CA ALA A 311 0.46 28.82 -13.50
C ALA A 311 -0.53 27.70 -13.15
N LEU A 312 -1.74 28.05 -12.68
CA LEU A 312 -2.80 27.09 -12.33
C LEU A 312 -3.23 26.26 -13.54
N ARG A 313 -3.34 26.86 -14.73
CA ARG A 313 -3.68 26.15 -15.98
C ARG A 313 -2.56 25.28 -16.53
N SER A 314 -1.30 25.48 -16.10
CA SER A 314 -0.17 24.66 -16.52
C SER A 314 -0.07 23.30 -15.81
N TRP A 315 -0.77 23.16 -14.68
CA TRP A 315 -0.83 21.91 -13.91
C TRP A 315 -1.97 21.02 -14.41
N ASN A 316 -1.63 19.79 -14.79
CA ASN A 316 -2.56 18.87 -15.46
C ASN A 316 -3.29 17.90 -14.50
N GLY A 317 -3.32 18.22 -13.21
CA GLY A 317 -3.99 17.43 -12.17
C GLY A 317 -3.16 16.30 -11.56
N ARG A 318 -2.03 15.93 -12.18
CA ARG A 318 -1.10 14.95 -11.61
C ARG A 318 -0.40 15.54 -10.39
N VAL A 319 -0.39 14.81 -9.29
CA VAL A 319 0.18 15.24 -8.00
C VAL A 319 1.04 14.15 -7.38
N MET A 320 2.10 14.55 -6.71
CA MET A 320 2.87 13.72 -5.79
C MET A 320 3.00 14.48 -4.46
N LEU A 321 2.89 13.76 -3.35
CA LEU A 321 3.17 14.26 -2.01
C LEU A 321 3.97 13.18 -1.25
N GLY A 322 4.99 13.60 -0.52
CA GLY A 322 5.75 12.70 0.34
C GLY A 322 6.43 13.44 1.49
N VAL A 323 7.01 12.66 2.38
CA VAL A 323 7.89 13.09 3.47
C VAL A 323 9.15 12.24 3.44
N GLY A 324 10.22 12.78 4.01
CA GLY A 324 11.54 12.19 3.92
C GLY A 324 12.45 12.99 2.97
N PRO A 325 13.70 13.25 3.37
CA PRO A 325 14.28 12.93 4.67
C PRO A 325 13.69 13.80 5.79
N LYS A 326 14.11 13.57 7.03
CA LYS A 326 13.59 14.25 8.23
C LYS A 326 13.48 15.75 8.05
N ASN A 327 12.40 16.31 8.59
CA ASN A 327 12.04 17.72 8.53
C ASN A 327 11.86 18.26 7.09
N HIS A 328 11.61 17.39 6.11
CA HIS A 328 11.27 17.79 4.73
C HIS A 328 9.94 17.22 4.24
N VAL A 329 9.19 18.07 3.53
CA VAL A 329 8.04 17.68 2.70
C VAL A 329 8.45 17.74 1.24
N VAL A 330 7.94 16.81 0.47
CA VAL A 330 8.23 16.62 -0.94
C VAL A 330 6.93 16.74 -1.72
N PHE A 331 6.94 17.45 -2.84
CA PHE A 331 5.78 17.58 -3.70
C PHE A 331 6.14 17.54 -5.19
N GLY A 332 5.20 17.08 -6.00
CA GLY A 332 5.30 17.09 -7.45
C GLY A 332 3.99 17.54 -8.09
N LEU A 333 4.07 18.37 -9.13
CA LEU A 333 2.92 18.82 -9.92
C LEU A 333 3.21 18.55 -11.41
N GLY A 334 2.43 17.66 -12.02
CA GLY A 334 2.60 17.32 -13.43
C GLY A 334 2.10 18.41 -14.37
N ALA A 335 2.73 18.51 -15.54
CA ALA A 335 2.37 19.47 -16.59
C ALA A 335 2.46 18.79 -17.96
N ASP A 336 1.56 19.14 -18.89
CA ASP A 336 1.64 18.65 -20.27
C ASP A 336 2.74 19.37 -21.06
N ASN A 337 2.95 20.65 -20.78
CA ASN A 337 4.11 21.42 -21.23
C ASN A 337 4.94 21.90 -20.03
N VAL A 338 5.95 21.12 -19.67
CA VAL A 338 6.85 21.39 -18.53
C VAL A 338 7.62 22.72 -18.69
N GLY A 339 7.97 23.13 -19.91
CA GLY A 339 8.63 24.40 -20.19
C GLY A 339 7.69 25.61 -19.99
N GLY A 340 6.45 25.49 -20.46
CA GLY A 340 5.40 26.48 -20.22
C GLY A 340 5.08 26.62 -18.72
N ALA A 341 4.97 25.49 -18.01
CA ALA A 341 4.75 25.47 -16.56
C ALA A 341 5.89 26.15 -15.78
N LYS A 342 7.16 25.89 -16.16
CA LYS A 342 8.33 26.59 -15.59
C LYS A 342 8.19 28.10 -15.71
N ASN A 343 7.93 28.58 -16.93
CA ASN A 343 7.86 30.01 -17.20
C ASN A 343 6.69 30.67 -16.46
N ALA A 344 5.52 30.03 -16.40
CA ALA A 344 4.35 30.53 -15.68
C ALA A 344 4.57 30.60 -14.15
N VAL A 345 5.09 29.52 -13.54
CA VAL A 345 5.33 29.47 -12.08
C VAL A 345 6.42 30.48 -11.67
N VAL A 346 7.52 30.58 -12.42
CA VAL A 346 8.59 31.55 -12.11
C VAL A 346 8.09 33.00 -12.29
N SER A 347 7.25 33.27 -13.29
CA SER A 347 6.66 34.60 -13.52
C SER A 347 5.65 34.99 -12.43
N LEU A 348 4.86 34.03 -11.93
CA LEU A 348 3.98 34.19 -10.78
C LEU A 348 4.77 34.56 -9.51
N ILE A 349 5.77 33.76 -9.15
CA ILE A 349 6.54 33.97 -7.92
C ILE A 349 7.32 35.30 -7.98
N SER A 350 7.86 35.66 -9.15
CA SER A 350 8.54 36.95 -9.34
C SER A 350 7.58 38.12 -9.18
N THR A 351 6.39 38.06 -9.81
CA THR A 351 5.35 39.09 -9.67
C THR A 351 4.86 39.21 -8.21
N ALA A 352 4.68 38.09 -7.51
CA ALA A 352 4.32 38.08 -6.09
C ALA A 352 5.40 38.73 -5.22
N ARG A 353 6.68 38.42 -5.47
CA ARG A 353 7.83 38.99 -4.76
C ARG A 353 7.89 40.51 -4.92
N ASP A 354 7.76 41.00 -6.14
CA ASP A 354 7.92 42.42 -6.44
C ASP A 354 6.72 43.24 -5.93
N ASN A 355 5.50 42.69 -6.00
CA ASN A 355 4.32 43.26 -5.34
C ASN A 355 4.48 43.32 -3.81
N LEU A 356 5.00 42.25 -3.18
CA LEU A 356 5.26 42.25 -1.73
C LEU A 356 6.36 43.22 -1.33
N LYS A 357 7.41 43.39 -2.14
CA LYS A 357 8.44 44.41 -1.92
C LYS A 357 7.86 45.82 -1.97
N MET A 358 6.96 46.10 -2.91
CA MET A 358 6.24 47.38 -2.99
C MET A 358 5.34 47.57 -1.76
N ALA A 359 4.57 46.55 -1.37
CA ALA A 359 3.73 46.62 -0.17
C ALA A 359 4.54 46.79 1.12
N GLN A 360 5.75 46.23 1.22
CA GLN A 360 6.66 46.44 2.35
C GLN A 360 7.16 47.88 2.50
N MET A 361 7.26 48.64 1.41
CA MET A 361 7.59 50.07 1.44
C MET A 361 6.42 50.92 1.98
N LEU A 362 5.20 50.37 1.99
CA LEU A 362 3.99 51.02 2.50
C LEU A 362 3.56 50.50 3.89
N ALA A 363 3.89 49.24 4.22
CA ALA A 363 3.56 48.57 5.47
C ALA A 363 4.69 47.64 5.91
N GLY A 364 5.50 48.09 6.88
CA GLY A 364 6.77 47.45 7.25
C GLY A 364 6.71 46.03 7.84
N ASN A 365 5.52 45.54 8.21
CA ASN A 365 5.32 44.25 8.90
C ASN A 365 5.02 43.05 7.97
N LEU A 366 5.13 43.22 6.65
CA LEU A 366 4.87 42.13 5.68
C LEU A 366 6.09 41.19 5.53
N PRO A 367 5.90 39.87 5.32
CA PRO A 367 6.99 38.89 5.30
C PRO A 367 7.86 38.97 4.04
N LYS A 368 9.20 38.87 4.19
CA LYS A 368 10.16 39.01 3.09
C LYS A 368 10.31 37.71 2.29
N ILE A 369 9.92 37.77 1.01
CA ILE A 369 10.13 36.70 0.04
C ILE A 369 11.41 36.95 -0.77
N GLY A 370 12.29 35.95 -0.83
CA GLY A 370 13.42 35.89 -1.77
C GLY A 370 13.21 34.78 -2.80
N LEU A 371 13.60 35.04 -4.05
CA LEU A 371 13.70 34.03 -5.12
C LEU A 371 15.07 34.15 -5.79
N ARG A 372 15.77 33.03 -5.97
CA ARG A 372 17.00 32.93 -6.77
C ARG A 372 16.99 31.70 -7.69
N SER A 373 17.84 31.74 -8.72
CA SER A 373 18.22 30.55 -9.49
C SER A 373 19.47 29.89 -8.88
N ALA A 374 19.65 28.60 -9.13
CA ALA A 374 20.78 27.79 -8.70
C ALA A 374 21.05 26.68 -9.73
N GLY A 375 21.53 27.08 -10.92
CA GLY A 375 21.61 26.18 -12.08
C GLY A 375 20.21 25.83 -12.61
N PRO A 376 19.84 24.54 -12.73
CA PRO A 376 18.49 24.14 -13.14
C PRO A 376 17.42 24.30 -12.04
N LEU A 377 17.81 24.62 -10.79
CA LEU A 377 16.91 24.78 -9.65
C LEU A 377 16.51 26.23 -9.43
N HIS A 378 15.31 26.43 -8.88
CA HIS A 378 14.87 27.67 -8.27
C HIS A 378 14.78 27.48 -6.75
N VAL A 379 15.17 28.49 -5.99
CA VAL A 379 15.06 28.49 -4.52
C VAL A 379 14.27 29.71 -4.07
N LEU A 380 13.12 29.44 -3.48
CA LEU A 380 12.22 30.37 -2.82
C LEU A 380 12.52 30.36 -1.31
N THR A 381 12.45 31.51 -0.66
CA THR A 381 12.67 31.64 0.78
C THR A 381 11.70 32.66 1.38
N LEU A 382 10.94 32.24 2.38
CA LEU A 382 10.05 33.11 3.16
C LEU A 382 10.69 33.38 4.53
N SER A 383 11.02 34.64 4.78
CA SER A 383 11.56 35.10 6.07
C SER A 383 10.45 35.27 7.10
N ASP A 384 10.78 35.17 8.39
CA ASP A 384 9.83 35.30 9.51
C ASP A 384 8.66 34.30 9.49
N ALA A 385 8.79 33.21 8.72
CA ALA A 385 7.70 32.26 8.45
C ALA A 385 7.04 31.67 9.71
N ARG A 386 7.79 31.52 10.81
CA ARG A 386 7.25 31.11 12.14
C ARG A 386 6.16 32.04 12.67
N LYS A 387 6.21 33.34 12.35
CA LYS A 387 5.19 34.33 12.74
C LYS A 387 3.96 34.27 11.82
N THR A 388 4.17 33.98 10.53
CA THR A 388 3.12 34.05 9.49
C THR A 388 2.33 32.74 9.32
N LEU A 389 2.97 31.59 9.56
CA LEU A 389 2.42 30.26 9.24
C LEU A 389 2.22 29.36 10.48
N GLY A 390 2.40 29.92 11.68
CA GLY A 390 2.19 29.23 12.96
C GLY A 390 3.34 28.29 13.38
N GLY A 391 3.14 27.60 14.50
CA GLY A 391 4.14 26.72 15.10
C GLY A 391 4.27 25.36 14.42
N ASP A 392 3.28 24.93 13.66
CA ASP A 392 3.14 23.54 13.21
C ASP A 392 4.09 23.22 12.05
N ILE A 393 4.47 24.24 11.28
CA ILE A 393 5.53 24.15 10.27
C ILE A 393 6.95 24.34 10.85
N ALA A 394 7.11 24.52 12.17
CA ALA A 394 8.42 24.79 12.77
C ALA A 394 9.52 23.77 12.42
N PRO A 395 9.25 22.45 12.25
CA PRO A 395 10.27 21.51 11.78
C PRO A 395 10.77 21.80 10.35
N LEU A 396 9.94 22.40 9.48
CA LEU A 396 10.30 22.75 8.10
C LEU A 396 11.16 24.02 7.98
N LEU A 397 11.40 24.73 9.09
CA LEU A 397 12.15 25.97 9.08
C LEU A 397 13.65 25.72 9.18
N ASP A 398 14.44 26.56 8.50
CA ASP A 398 15.88 26.60 8.71
C ASP A 398 16.23 27.17 10.11
N PRO A 399 17.50 27.04 10.58
CA PRO A 399 17.94 27.59 11.87
C PRO A 399 17.82 29.12 12.00
N LYS A 400 17.41 29.85 10.94
CA LYS A 400 17.15 31.29 10.92
C LYS A 400 15.63 31.59 10.89
N GLY A 401 14.78 30.58 11.12
CA GLY A 401 13.32 30.71 11.15
C GLY A 401 12.68 30.92 9.77
N ARG A 402 13.38 30.61 8.68
CA ARG A 402 12.94 30.82 7.30
C ARG A 402 12.39 29.53 6.71
N LEU A 403 11.27 29.61 6.00
CA LEU A 403 10.79 28.48 5.21
C LEU A 403 11.53 28.50 3.86
N VAL A 404 12.22 27.41 3.52
CA VAL A 404 12.95 27.26 2.25
C VAL A 404 12.22 26.25 1.38
N VAL A 405 11.95 26.64 0.13
CA VAL A 405 11.33 25.79 -0.89
C VAL A 405 12.26 25.76 -2.10
N ALA A 406 12.84 24.60 -2.40
CA ALA A 406 13.56 24.38 -3.64
C ALA A 406 12.64 23.68 -4.64
N PHE A 407 12.65 24.09 -5.91
CA PHE A 407 11.87 23.45 -6.96
C PHE A 407 12.59 23.47 -8.31
N ALA A 408 12.29 22.48 -9.15
CA ALA A 408 12.84 22.33 -10.48
C ALA A 408 11.82 21.67 -11.41
N PHE A 409 12.07 21.75 -12.72
CA PHE A 409 11.20 21.23 -13.76
C PHE A 409 11.96 20.20 -14.58
N SER A 410 11.41 19.00 -14.73
CA SER A 410 12.04 17.90 -15.48
C SER A 410 11.07 17.32 -16.50
N GLN A 411 11.54 17.18 -17.74
CA GLN A 411 10.81 16.51 -18.80
C GLN A 411 10.67 15.01 -18.53
N ASN A 412 11.73 14.34 -18.03
CA ASN A 412 11.63 12.91 -17.71
C ASN A 412 10.66 12.65 -16.55
N LEU A 413 10.59 13.52 -15.54
CA LEU A 413 9.58 13.41 -14.48
C LEU A 413 8.21 14.01 -14.87
N GLY A 414 8.08 14.60 -16.07
CA GLY A 414 6.82 15.12 -16.62
C GLY A 414 6.19 16.27 -15.84
N GLY A 415 6.97 17.09 -15.13
CA GLY A 415 6.42 18.15 -14.28
C GLY A 415 7.44 18.93 -13.45
N MET A 416 6.90 19.70 -12.50
CA MET A 416 7.65 20.29 -11.41
C MET A 416 7.83 19.27 -10.28
N ILE A 417 9.01 19.24 -9.69
CA ILE A 417 9.31 18.57 -8.42
C ILE A 417 9.89 19.59 -7.44
N GLY A 418 9.51 19.50 -6.18
CA GLY A 418 9.92 20.45 -5.14
C GLY A 418 10.06 19.81 -3.76
N VAL A 419 10.89 20.46 -2.95
CA VAL A 419 11.18 20.08 -1.56
C VAL A 419 10.99 21.32 -0.69
N VAL A 420 10.36 21.15 0.46
CA VAL A 420 10.18 22.15 1.52
C VAL A 420 10.92 21.66 2.76
N GLY A 421 11.77 22.50 3.36
CA GLY A 421 12.49 22.15 4.59
C GLY A 421 13.87 22.81 4.71
N PRO A 422 14.58 22.62 5.83
CA PRO A 422 15.79 23.36 6.19
C PRO A 422 16.97 23.21 5.22
N GLN A 423 17.04 22.10 4.46
CA GLN A 423 18.10 21.77 3.51
C GLN A 423 17.57 21.54 2.08
N ALA A 424 16.35 22.00 1.76
CA ALA A 424 15.62 21.65 0.54
C ALA A 424 16.41 21.71 -0.78
N GLU A 425 17.29 22.71 -0.95
CA GLU A 425 18.14 22.84 -2.15
C GLU A 425 19.17 21.69 -2.27
N GLN A 426 19.74 21.22 -1.16
CA GLN A 426 20.74 20.17 -1.14
C GLN A 426 20.12 18.81 -1.49
N HIS A 427 18.94 18.53 -0.93
CA HIS A 427 18.13 17.36 -1.25
C HIS A 427 17.74 17.36 -2.73
N LEU A 428 17.09 18.42 -3.21
CA LEU A 428 16.64 18.49 -4.59
C LEU A 428 17.80 18.44 -5.62
N LYS A 429 18.99 18.97 -5.28
CA LYS A 429 20.20 18.79 -6.10
C LYS A 429 20.60 17.32 -6.23
N ARG A 430 20.63 16.55 -5.12
CA ARG A 430 20.93 15.10 -5.15
C ARG A 430 19.88 14.30 -5.95
N TRP A 431 18.64 14.78 -5.98
CA TRP A 431 17.54 14.11 -6.67
C TRP A 431 17.59 14.34 -8.19
N ILE A 432 17.82 15.58 -8.63
CA ILE A 432 17.98 15.91 -10.04
C ILE A 432 19.21 15.18 -10.63
N ALA A 433 20.25 14.94 -9.84
CA ALA A 433 21.39 14.14 -10.27
C ALA A 433 21.05 12.67 -10.64
N ARG A 434 19.92 12.12 -10.16
CA ARG A 434 19.49 10.72 -10.40
C ARG A 434 18.18 10.60 -11.19
N HIS A 435 17.65 11.70 -11.73
CA HIS A 435 16.31 11.73 -12.31
C HIS A 435 16.15 10.96 -13.64
N ASN A 436 17.24 10.41 -14.18
CA ASN A 436 17.25 9.54 -15.36
C ASN A 436 17.16 8.04 -14.99
N ASP A 437 17.44 7.69 -13.73
CA ASP A 437 17.52 6.30 -13.25
C ASP A 437 16.14 5.74 -12.83
N VAL A 438 15.12 6.59 -12.84
CA VAL A 438 13.75 6.33 -12.34
C VAL A 438 12.71 6.23 -13.46
N THR A 439 11.53 5.69 -13.17
CA THR A 439 10.39 5.57 -14.09
C THR A 439 9.96 6.93 -14.65
N GLY A 440 10.43 7.23 -15.86
CA GLY A 440 10.05 8.42 -16.61
C GLY A 440 8.54 8.49 -16.89
N ALA A 441 8.02 9.71 -16.98
CA ALA A 441 6.60 10.02 -16.97
C ALA A 441 5.80 9.51 -18.18
N GLN A 442 6.48 9.06 -19.25
CA GLN A 442 5.85 8.30 -20.34
C GLN A 442 5.46 6.88 -19.90
N LYS A 443 6.34 6.20 -19.13
CA LYS A 443 6.07 4.86 -18.60
C LYS A 443 4.96 4.86 -17.55
N SER A 444 4.89 5.92 -16.73
CA SER A 444 3.87 6.04 -15.68
C SER A 444 2.54 6.66 -16.11
N GLN A 445 2.27 6.82 -17.42
CA GLN A 445 1.00 7.39 -17.89
C GLN A 445 -0.20 6.52 -17.48
N GLY A 446 -0.14 5.20 -17.66
CA GLY A 446 -1.21 4.28 -17.27
C GLY A 446 -1.32 3.97 -15.77
N HIS A 447 -0.48 4.59 -14.93
CA HIS A 447 -0.53 4.39 -13.47
C HIS A 447 -1.62 5.29 -12.87
N LEU A 448 -2.59 4.69 -12.18
CA LEU A 448 -3.67 5.39 -11.46
C LEU A 448 -3.19 5.93 -10.10
N LEU A 449 -2.41 5.10 -9.40
CA LEU A 449 -1.88 5.36 -8.07
C LEU A 449 -0.46 4.79 -8.00
N ALA A 450 0.43 5.49 -7.34
CA ALA A 450 1.71 4.97 -6.89
C ALA A 450 1.94 5.34 -5.42
N LEU A 451 2.51 4.42 -4.66
CA LEU A 451 2.88 4.57 -3.25
C LEU A 451 4.34 4.15 -3.07
N THR A 452 5.01 4.74 -2.08
CA THR A 452 6.33 4.30 -1.60
C THR A 452 6.37 4.39 -0.09
N LEU A 453 6.90 3.35 0.56
CA LEU A 453 7.23 3.31 1.98
C LEU A 453 8.66 2.79 2.17
N ALA A 454 9.50 3.57 2.85
CA ALA A 454 10.89 3.24 3.15
C ALA A 454 11.31 3.62 4.60
N ALA A 455 10.34 3.98 5.45
CA ALA A 455 10.51 4.21 6.88
C ALA A 455 10.41 2.91 7.70
N ASP A 456 10.84 2.93 8.96
CA ASP A 456 10.62 1.84 9.93
C ASP A 456 9.11 1.75 10.24
N PRO A 457 8.46 0.57 10.14
CA PRO A 457 7.07 0.42 10.56
C PRO A 457 6.81 0.85 12.00
N LYS A 458 7.79 0.72 12.90
CA LYS A 458 7.65 1.11 14.32
C LYS A 458 7.38 2.61 14.51
N VAL A 459 7.89 3.48 13.63
CA VAL A 459 7.55 4.91 13.67
C VAL A 459 6.21 5.23 13.02
N LEU A 460 5.57 4.26 12.33
CA LEU A 460 4.20 4.39 11.85
C LEU A 460 3.16 4.16 12.95
N GLY A 461 3.45 3.39 14.00
CA GLY A 461 2.53 3.14 15.12
C GLY A 461 2.05 4.43 15.79
N PRO A 462 2.95 5.24 16.38
CA PRO A 462 2.60 6.56 16.94
C PRO A 462 1.94 7.51 15.93
N LEU A 463 2.18 7.33 14.63
CA LEU A 463 1.58 8.11 13.55
C LEU A 463 0.12 7.73 13.25
N LEU A 464 -0.25 6.47 13.47
CA LEU A 464 -1.61 5.97 13.37
C LEU A 464 -2.40 6.28 14.65
N ASP A 465 -1.76 6.13 15.81
CA ASP A 465 -2.36 6.31 17.13
C ASP A 465 -2.51 7.79 17.55
N ALA A 466 -1.71 8.71 16.99
CA ALA A 466 -1.70 10.11 17.42
C ALA A 466 -3.08 10.80 17.24
N PRO A 467 -3.64 11.41 18.31
CA PRO A 467 -5.05 11.80 18.40
C PRO A 467 -5.45 12.92 17.43
N ASP A 468 -4.62 13.96 17.27
CA ASP A 468 -4.96 15.16 16.50
C ASP A 468 -4.20 15.25 15.15
N SER A 469 -4.40 16.31 14.36
CA SER A 469 -3.70 16.50 13.08
C SER A 469 -2.28 17.05 13.23
N ARG A 470 -1.97 17.68 14.37
CA ARG A 470 -0.74 18.41 14.64
C ARG A 470 0.38 17.47 15.05
N GLU A 471 0.11 16.58 16.00
CA GLU A 471 1.04 15.54 16.44
C GLU A 471 1.35 14.58 15.29
N ARG A 472 0.32 14.19 14.51
CA ARG A 472 0.53 13.43 13.26
C ARG A 472 1.40 14.17 12.26
N THR A 473 1.19 15.48 12.05
CA THR A 473 2.05 16.27 11.15
C THR A 473 3.50 16.30 11.66
N ALA A 474 3.71 16.57 12.95
CA ALA A 474 5.04 16.58 13.55
C ALA A 474 5.75 15.21 13.38
N ALA A 475 5.04 14.11 13.64
CA ALA A 475 5.55 12.75 13.50
C ALA A 475 5.81 12.35 12.03
N PHE A 476 4.94 12.74 11.08
CA PHE A 476 5.19 12.57 9.63
C PHE A 476 6.48 13.28 9.19
N LEU A 477 6.76 14.46 9.76
CA LEU A 477 8.00 15.18 9.50
C LEU A 477 9.24 14.54 10.16
N GLN A 478 9.07 13.61 11.12
CA GLN A 478 10.20 12.85 11.68
C GLN A 478 10.57 11.62 10.84
N LEU A 479 9.81 11.28 9.78
CA LEU A 479 10.09 10.09 8.97
C LEU A 479 11.39 10.22 8.16
N GLU A 480 12.24 9.21 8.30
CA GLU A 480 13.47 9.02 7.52
C GLU A 480 13.40 7.74 6.69
N ARG A 481 14.11 7.73 5.57
CA ARG A 481 14.32 6.52 4.78
C ARG A 481 15.46 5.72 5.39
N VAL A 482 15.10 4.68 6.15
CA VAL A 482 16.03 3.80 6.87
C VAL A 482 16.31 2.48 6.13
N ARG A 483 15.61 2.22 5.03
CA ARG A 483 15.70 0.99 4.23
C ARG A 483 15.50 1.26 2.73
N GLN A 484 15.55 0.20 1.93
CA GLN A 484 15.06 0.24 0.56
C GLN A 484 13.52 0.31 0.54
N PRO A 485 12.91 0.93 -0.49
CA PRO A 485 11.48 1.13 -0.53
C PRO A 485 10.72 -0.17 -0.83
N THR A 486 9.54 -0.28 -0.23
CA THR A 486 8.43 -1.04 -0.80
C THR A 486 7.56 -0.05 -1.59
N GLN A 487 7.34 -0.34 -2.86
CA GLN A 487 6.52 0.44 -3.78
C GLN A 487 5.23 -0.32 -4.07
N VAL A 488 4.15 0.42 -4.31
CA VAL A 488 2.89 -0.14 -4.82
C VAL A 488 2.47 0.69 -6.03
N ILE A 489 2.24 0.04 -7.17
CA ILE A 489 1.80 0.69 -8.41
C ILE A 489 0.45 0.09 -8.80
N VAL A 490 -0.57 0.92 -9.01
CA VAL A 490 -1.90 0.48 -9.45
C VAL A 490 -2.17 0.99 -10.87
N THR A 491 -2.56 0.10 -11.76
CA THR A 491 -2.95 0.37 -13.15
C THR A 491 -4.39 -0.09 -13.41
N ARG A 492 -4.97 0.33 -14.54
CA ARG A 492 -6.28 -0.14 -15.00
C ARG A 492 -6.11 -1.43 -15.81
N ALA A 493 -6.89 -2.46 -15.48
CA ALA A 493 -6.88 -3.75 -16.14
C ALA A 493 -8.29 -4.09 -16.67
N GLY A 494 -8.62 -3.56 -17.86
CA GLY A 494 -9.95 -3.70 -18.45
C GLY A 494 -11.05 -3.07 -17.56
N GLN A 495 -11.96 -3.91 -17.05
CA GLN A 495 -13.03 -3.52 -16.12
C GLN A 495 -12.62 -3.61 -14.63
N GLY A 496 -11.33 -3.81 -14.34
CA GLY A 496 -10.77 -3.91 -13.00
C GLY A 496 -9.45 -3.16 -12.84
N TYR A 497 -8.70 -3.55 -11.81
CA TYR A 497 -7.46 -2.95 -11.37
C TYR A 497 -6.39 -4.04 -11.23
N HIS A 498 -5.16 -3.68 -11.57
CA HIS A 498 -3.99 -4.49 -11.32
C HIS A 498 -3.06 -3.68 -10.42
N ALA A 499 -2.63 -4.25 -9.30
CA ALA A 499 -1.70 -3.61 -8.38
C ALA A 499 -0.46 -4.48 -8.17
N GLU A 500 0.71 -3.90 -8.39
CA GLU A 500 2.00 -4.55 -8.27
C GLU A 500 2.74 -4.01 -7.04
N VAL A 501 3.17 -4.89 -6.14
CA VAL A 501 3.98 -4.55 -4.95
C VAL A 501 5.42 -4.98 -5.19
N ARG A 502 6.35 -4.03 -5.15
CA ARG A 502 7.78 -4.24 -5.36
C ARG A 502 8.56 -3.84 -4.12
N GLY A 503 9.28 -4.77 -3.51
CA GLY A 503 10.12 -4.52 -2.35
C GLY A 503 11.62 -4.44 -2.67
N PRO A 504 12.46 -4.37 -1.63
CA PRO A 504 13.92 -4.23 -1.74
C PRO A 504 14.58 -5.18 -2.75
N ALA A 505 14.19 -6.46 -2.75
CA ALA A 505 14.80 -7.48 -3.59
C ALA A 505 14.56 -7.27 -5.11
N LEU A 506 13.39 -6.72 -5.50
CA LEU A 506 13.06 -6.51 -6.92
C LEU A 506 13.71 -5.26 -7.52
N HIS A 507 14.14 -4.31 -6.68
CA HIS A 507 14.89 -3.14 -7.16
C HIS A 507 16.32 -3.47 -7.63
N GLN A 508 16.76 -4.74 -7.52
CA GLN A 508 18.05 -5.22 -8.01
C GLN A 508 17.95 -6.01 -9.34
N ALA A 509 17.07 -5.59 -10.25
CA ALA A 509 17.28 -5.90 -11.66
C ALA A 509 18.60 -5.23 -12.11
N PRO A 510 19.60 -5.97 -12.63
CA PRO A 510 20.91 -5.39 -12.92
C PRO A 510 20.81 -4.34 -14.02
N ALA A 511 21.56 -3.24 -13.86
CA ALA A 511 21.82 -2.31 -14.96
C ALA A 511 22.35 -3.11 -16.16
N LYS A 512 21.80 -2.86 -17.35
CA LYS A 512 22.07 -3.67 -18.55
C LYS A 512 23.57 -3.91 -18.71
N ALA A 513 24.00 -5.15 -18.50
CA ALA A 513 25.31 -5.62 -18.92
C ALA A 513 25.28 -5.66 -20.46
N THR A 514 25.68 -4.55 -21.08
CA THR A 514 25.80 -4.44 -22.54
C THR A 514 26.96 -5.32 -22.99
N LEU A 515 26.64 -6.60 -23.23
CA LEU A 515 27.51 -7.56 -23.85
C LEU A 515 27.80 -7.12 -25.29
N ASN A 516 28.80 -6.25 -25.42
CA ASN A 516 29.42 -5.89 -26.69
C ASN A 516 30.14 -7.12 -27.25
N LEU A 517 29.37 -8.03 -27.87
CA LEU A 517 29.87 -8.97 -28.85
C LEU A 517 30.31 -8.16 -30.08
N LYS A 518 31.49 -7.54 -29.98
CA LYS A 518 32.25 -7.14 -31.16
C LYS A 518 32.59 -8.41 -31.92
N SER A 519 32.15 -8.47 -33.17
CA SER A 519 32.63 -9.44 -34.15
C SER A 519 34.12 -9.28 -34.38
N ALA A 520 34.88 -10.38 -34.36
CA ALA A 520 36.23 -10.47 -34.87
C ALA A 520 36.65 -11.95 -35.02
N PRO A 521 37.47 -12.31 -36.02
CA PRO A 521 37.68 -11.62 -37.30
C PRO A 521 36.56 -11.94 -38.31
#